data_AF-A0A845UD68-F1
#
_entry.id   AF-A0A845UD68-F1
#
_cell.length_a   1.000
_cell.length_b   1.000
_cell.length_c   1.000
_cell.angle_alpha   90.00
_cell.angle_beta   90.00
_cell.angle_gamma   90.00
#
_symmetry.space_group_name_H-M   'P 1'
#
loop_
_entity.id
_entity.type
_entity.pdbx_description
1 polymer ?
#
loop_
_entity_poly.entity_id
_entity_poly.type
_entity_poly.pdbx_seq_one_letter_code
_entity_poly.pdbx_strand_id
1 'polypeptide(L)'
;MQAEIDAMPEPPGFLIVDTLQRGLSGDENSAEAMNGFVAALDTLRQRYHCTCLVIHHPSKATPGEPRGHSALKGAIDTMATLEAREGGVIVLINSKQRGGDTARPLAFGFRTVELPPAWSDEDGNPSESAVLAPCDLPNAPARPEKGLGDKQRLALSILKRIVAEHERNLLQAGRDAKAAKVELSTWRAATKEEAGVDTRNFSKLVRRIEDRGLIAIDGAFVSLILASSASSASSASFDAGDAGSRFASSASHAFRRDAGDAIPDAEADAGENYEEF
;
A
#
# COMPACT_ATOMS: atom_id res chain seq x y z
N MET A 1 3.02 31.87 -17.07
CA MET A 1 2.28 31.10 -16.04
C MET A 1 1.59 32.00 -15.01
N GLN A 2 2.24 32.55 -13.98
CA GLN A 2 1.51 33.29 -12.91
C GLN A 2 0.69 34.47 -13.44
N ALA A 3 1.25 35.30 -14.32
CA ALA A 3 0.51 36.40 -14.94
C ALA A 3 -0.69 35.93 -15.78
N GLU A 4 -0.63 34.74 -16.37
CA GLU A 4 -1.75 34.18 -17.14
C GLU A 4 -2.84 33.64 -16.21
N ILE A 5 -2.45 33.04 -15.08
CA ILE A 5 -3.38 32.59 -14.04
C ILE A 5 -4.05 33.80 -13.38
N ASP A 6 -3.28 34.85 -13.09
CA ASP A 6 -3.79 36.10 -12.50
C ASP A 6 -4.75 36.84 -13.45
N ALA A 7 -4.65 36.61 -14.76
CA ALA A 7 -5.55 37.15 -15.76
C ALA A 7 -6.84 36.33 -15.94
N MET A 8 -6.96 35.16 -15.29
CA MET A 8 -8.19 34.37 -15.32
C MET A 8 -9.30 35.09 -14.54
N PRO A 9 -10.58 35.00 -14.98
CA PRO A 9 -11.70 35.61 -14.26
C PRO A 9 -11.83 35.10 -12.82
N GLU A 10 -11.43 33.86 -12.56
CA GLU A 10 -11.43 33.23 -11.25
C GLU A 10 -10.12 32.44 -11.06
N PRO A 11 -9.53 32.43 -9.85
CA PRO A 11 -8.34 31.64 -9.57
C PRO A 11 -8.66 30.14 -9.63
N PRO A 12 -7.71 29.29 -10.07
CA PRO A 12 -7.95 27.86 -10.24
C PRO A 12 -8.05 27.16 -8.88
N GLY A 13 -9.05 26.29 -8.70
CA GLY A 13 -9.10 25.39 -7.54
C GLY A 13 -8.17 24.18 -7.65
N PHE A 14 -7.72 23.85 -8.86
CA PHE A 14 -6.90 22.68 -9.16
C PHE A 14 -5.87 22.99 -10.24
N LEU A 15 -4.61 22.62 -10.01
CA LEU A 15 -3.50 22.85 -10.92
C LEU A 15 -2.80 21.52 -11.21
N ILE A 16 -2.67 21.15 -12.49
CA ILE A 16 -2.03 19.91 -12.92
C ILE A 16 -0.69 20.24 -13.58
N VAL A 17 0.38 19.61 -13.10
CA VAL A 17 1.72 19.67 -13.71
C VAL A 17 2.01 18.33 -14.36
N ASP A 18 2.02 18.30 -15.69
CA ASP A 18 2.27 17.11 -16.50
C ASP A 18 3.50 17.30 -17.42
N THR A 19 4.64 16.64 -17.21
CA THR A 19 5.04 15.79 -16.07
C THR A 19 6.05 16.52 -15.19
N LEU A 20 6.33 15.98 -14.00
CA LEU A 20 7.40 16.45 -13.11
C LEU A 20 8.71 16.72 -13.88
N GLN A 21 9.14 15.78 -14.73
CA GLN A 21 10.39 15.90 -15.47
C GLN A 21 10.42 17.10 -16.43
N ARG A 22 9.27 17.49 -16.99
CA ARG A 22 9.16 18.66 -17.88
C ARG A 22 9.06 19.96 -17.11
N GLY A 23 8.52 19.91 -15.88
CA GLY A 23 8.41 21.06 -14.98
C GLY A 23 9.61 21.29 -14.06
N LEU A 24 10.53 20.32 -13.98
CA LEU A 24 11.72 20.39 -13.14
C LEU A 24 12.88 21.03 -13.90
N SER A 25 13.47 22.06 -13.30
CA SER A 25 14.78 22.57 -13.71
C SER A 25 15.87 21.87 -12.92
N GLY A 26 16.66 21.01 -13.57
CA GLY A 26 17.77 20.28 -12.95
C GLY A 26 17.58 18.76 -12.93
N ASP A 27 18.32 18.08 -12.05
CA ASP A 27 18.30 16.62 -11.90
C ASP A 27 17.27 16.19 -10.84
N GLU A 28 16.35 15.27 -11.18
CA GLU A 28 15.34 14.72 -10.26
C GLU A 28 15.95 13.96 -9.06
N ASN A 29 17.22 13.57 -9.16
CA ASN A 29 17.96 12.93 -8.07
C ASN A 29 18.63 13.96 -7.15
N SER A 30 18.75 15.22 -7.58
CA SER A 30 19.29 16.30 -6.76
C SER A 30 18.26 16.76 -5.73
N ALA A 31 18.67 16.76 -4.45
CA ALA A 31 17.87 17.32 -3.38
C ALA A 31 17.56 18.81 -3.62
N GLU A 32 18.51 19.57 -4.17
CA GLU A 32 18.35 21.00 -4.44
C GLU A 32 17.25 21.26 -5.47
N ALA A 33 17.33 20.58 -6.63
CA ALA A 33 16.35 20.74 -7.70
C ALA A 33 14.94 20.31 -7.22
N MET A 34 14.85 19.18 -6.52
CA MET A 34 13.57 18.70 -5.98
C MET A 34 12.98 19.62 -4.91
N ASN A 35 13.81 20.15 -4.01
CA ASN A 35 13.36 21.10 -2.99
C ASN A 35 12.88 22.41 -3.64
N GLY A 36 13.59 22.90 -4.66
CA GLY A 36 13.18 24.07 -5.43
C GLY A 36 11.84 23.85 -6.14
N PHE A 37 11.64 22.69 -6.74
CA PHE A 37 10.37 22.31 -7.37
C PHE A 37 9.21 22.26 -6.37
N VAL A 38 9.41 21.62 -5.21
CA VAL A 38 8.41 21.59 -4.13
C VAL A 38 8.08 23.01 -3.64
N ALA A 39 9.09 23.85 -3.40
CA ALA A 39 8.88 25.23 -2.95
C ALA A 39 8.09 26.07 -3.98
N ALA A 40 8.34 25.85 -5.27
CA ALA A 40 7.58 26.49 -6.33
C ALA A 40 6.11 26.06 -6.33
N LEU A 41 5.83 24.76 -6.14
CA LEU A 41 4.46 24.25 -6.00
C LEU A 41 3.76 24.80 -4.76
N ASP A 42 4.47 24.89 -3.64
CA ASP A 42 3.92 25.50 -2.42
C ASP A 42 3.60 26.98 -2.60
N THR A 43 4.43 27.72 -3.34
CA THR A 43 4.16 29.13 -3.69
C THR A 43 2.86 29.25 -4.49
N LEU A 44 2.66 28.38 -5.49
CA LEU A 44 1.42 28.36 -6.28
C LEU A 44 0.20 27.97 -5.42
N ARG A 45 0.35 26.92 -4.60
CA ARG A 45 -0.69 26.41 -3.69
C ARG A 45 -1.14 27.48 -2.71
N GLN A 46 -0.21 28.22 -2.12
CA GLN A 46 -0.48 29.29 -1.15
C GLN A 46 -1.08 30.52 -1.82
N ARG A 47 -0.55 30.95 -2.97
CA ARG A 47 -1.06 32.14 -3.69
C ARG A 47 -2.49 31.94 -4.19
N TYR A 48 -2.78 30.77 -4.74
CA TYR A 48 -4.06 30.51 -5.42
C TYR A 48 -5.04 29.69 -4.58
N HIS A 49 -4.66 29.27 -3.36
CA HIS A 49 -5.45 28.40 -2.49
C HIS A 49 -5.97 27.14 -3.20
N CYS A 50 -5.13 26.57 -4.08
CA CYS A 50 -5.50 25.49 -4.97
C CYS A 50 -4.86 24.17 -4.55
N THR A 51 -5.32 23.05 -5.11
CA THR A 51 -4.62 21.77 -4.99
C THR A 51 -3.74 21.54 -6.21
N CYS A 52 -2.47 21.17 -5.99
CA CYS A 52 -1.53 20.83 -7.05
C CYS A 52 -1.43 19.31 -7.23
N LEU A 53 -1.68 18.82 -8.45
CA LEU A 53 -1.43 17.44 -8.86
C LEU A 53 -0.24 17.39 -9.79
N VAL A 54 0.74 16.55 -9.47
CA VAL A 54 1.93 16.35 -10.28
C VAL A 54 1.91 14.94 -10.88
N ILE A 55 2.02 14.86 -12.20
CA ILE A 55 2.13 13.58 -12.90
C ILE A 55 3.62 13.20 -12.96
N HIS A 56 3.95 12.03 -12.43
CA HIS A 56 5.32 11.55 -12.34
C HIS A 56 5.44 10.11 -12.81
N HIS A 57 6.54 9.81 -13.51
CA HIS A 57 6.81 8.46 -13.97
C HIS A 57 7.40 7.60 -12.83
N PRO A 58 6.99 6.32 -12.71
CA PRO A 58 7.51 5.44 -11.68
C PRO A 58 8.98 5.09 -11.93
N SER A 59 9.68 4.66 -10.87
CA SER A 59 11.06 4.21 -11.01
C SER A 59 11.15 2.87 -11.71
N LYS A 60 12.00 2.79 -12.75
CA LYS A 60 12.41 1.52 -13.36
C LYS A 60 13.08 0.58 -12.36
N ALA A 61 13.73 1.10 -11.33
CA ALA A 61 14.42 0.29 -10.32
C ALA A 61 13.48 -0.22 -9.21
N THR A 62 12.44 0.56 -8.90
CA THR A 62 11.46 0.22 -7.86
C THR A 62 10.04 0.51 -8.37
N PRO A 63 9.40 -0.45 -9.06
CA PRO A 63 8.02 -0.31 -9.51
C PRO A 63 7.09 0.00 -8.33
N GLY A 64 6.23 1.00 -8.47
CA GLY A 64 5.33 1.45 -7.40
C GLY A 64 5.89 2.54 -6.48
N GLU A 65 7.20 2.84 -6.60
CA GLU A 65 7.80 3.99 -5.93
C GLU A 65 8.08 5.12 -6.93
N PRO A 66 7.89 6.39 -6.51
CA PRO A 66 8.26 7.54 -7.34
C PRO A 66 9.76 7.52 -7.64
N ARG A 67 10.16 7.99 -8.82
CA ARG A 67 11.56 8.38 -9.05
C ARG A 67 11.91 9.62 -8.22
N GLY A 68 13.19 9.76 -7.91
CA GLY A 68 13.74 10.98 -7.32
C GLY A 68 14.00 10.89 -5.83
N HIS A 69 14.53 12.00 -5.31
CA HIS A 69 14.98 12.12 -3.93
C HIS A 69 13.82 11.89 -2.93
N SER A 70 14.12 11.28 -1.77
CA SER A 70 13.15 11.02 -0.68
C SER A 70 12.40 12.27 -0.20
N ALA A 71 12.94 13.45 -0.50
CA ALA A 71 12.33 14.76 -0.25
C ALA A 71 10.93 14.90 -0.85
N LEU A 72 10.69 14.42 -2.07
CA LEU A 72 9.38 14.50 -2.71
C LEU A 72 8.34 13.71 -1.91
N LYS A 73 8.71 12.49 -1.47
CA LYS A 73 7.83 11.67 -0.63
C LYS A 73 7.56 12.33 0.72
N GLY A 74 8.49 13.11 1.28
CA GLY A 74 8.25 13.88 2.52
C GLY A 74 7.29 15.04 2.34
N ALA A 75 7.36 15.73 1.21
CA ALA A 75 6.62 16.96 0.93
C ALA A 75 5.15 16.75 0.56
N ILE A 76 4.82 15.68 -0.18
CA ILE A 76 3.44 15.47 -0.66
C ILE A 76 2.48 14.96 0.43
N ASP A 77 1.19 15.26 0.27
CA ASP A 77 0.14 14.73 1.16
C ASP A 77 -0.39 13.39 0.69
N THR A 78 -0.73 13.29 -0.59
CA THR A 78 -1.30 12.08 -1.21
C THR A 78 -0.40 11.60 -2.35
N MET A 79 -0.19 10.29 -2.42
CA MET A 79 0.43 9.63 -3.56
C MET A 79 -0.47 8.53 -4.08
N ALA A 80 -0.71 8.54 -5.38
CA ALA A 80 -1.40 7.45 -6.05
C ALA A 80 -0.57 6.94 -7.22
N THR A 81 -0.64 5.63 -7.46
CA THR A 81 0.07 4.94 -8.54
C THR A 81 -0.94 4.21 -9.42
N LEU A 82 -0.77 4.33 -10.73
CA LEU A 82 -1.52 3.56 -11.71
C LEU A 82 -0.71 2.31 -12.09
N GLU A 83 -1.30 1.13 -11.91
CA GLU A 83 -0.69 -0.16 -12.25
C GLU A 83 -1.57 -0.91 -13.26
N ALA A 84 -0.98 -1.31 -14.39
CA ALA A 84 -1.64 -2.23 -15.31
C ALA A 84 -1.65 -3.65 -14.72
N ARG A 85 -2.78 -4.34 -14.85
CA ARG A 85 -3.01 -5.73 -14.45
C ARG A 85 -3.41 -6.57 -15.66
N GLU A 86 -3.44 -7.88 -15.45
CA GLU A 86 -3.92 -8.83 -16.46
C GLU A 86 -5.36 -8.50 -16.88
N GLY A 87 -5.72 -8.83 -18.13
CA GLY A 87 -7.05 -8.53 -18.67
C GLY A 87 -7.28 -7.06 -19.04
N GLY A 88 -6.23 -6.24 -19.13
CA GLY A 88 -6.35 -4.83 -19.54
C GLY A 88 -6.93 -3.91 -18.46
N VAL A 89 -6.94 -4.36 -17.21
CA VAL A 89 -7.41 -3.56 -16.06
C VAL A 89 -6.29 -2.64 -15.58
N ILE A 90 -6.62 -1.38 -15.31
CA ILE A 90 -5.76 -0.40 -14.67
C ILE A 90 -6.24 -0.21 -13.22
N VAL A 91 -5.33 -0.31 -12.27
CA VAL A 91 -5.63 -0.13 -10.84
C VAL A 91 -4.94 1.13 -10.33
N LEU A 92 -5.73 2.05 -9.76
CA LEU A 92 -5.24 3.19 -9.00
C LEU A 92 -5.06 2.78 -7.54
N ILE A 93 -3.85 2.91 -7.03
CA ILE A 93 -3.47 2.53 -5.66
C ILE A 93 -3.06 3.80 -4.91
N ASN A 94 -3.75 4.14 -3.82
CA ASN A 94 -3.29 5.18 -2.90
C ASN A 94 -2.15 4.62 -2.04
N SER A 95 -0.90 4.97 -2.38
CA SER A 95 0.31 4.46 -1.76
C SER A 95 0.82 5.33 -0.61
N LYS A 96 0.30 6.55 -0.45
CA LYS A 96 0.57 7.43 0.69
C LYS A 96 -0.61 8.37 0.93
N GLN A 97 -1.01 8.50 2.18
CA GLN A 97 -1.95 9.50 2.66
C GLN A 97 -1.40 10.17 3.92
N ARG A 98 -1.36 11.51 3.96
CA ARG A 98 -1.09 12.27 5.19
C ARG A 98 -2.41 12.44 5.97
N GLY A 99 -2.35 12.22 7.28
CA GLY A 99 -3.47 12.56 8.18
C GLY A 99 -4.68 11.63 8.10
N GLY A 100 -4.56 10.46 7.46
CA GLY A 100 -5.64 9.49 7.37
C GLY A 100 -5.20 8.17 6.73
N ASP A 101 -6.14 7.24 6.63
CA ASP A 101 -5.91 5.93 5.99
C ASP A 101 -5.81 6.07 4.47
N THR A 102 -5.06 5.17 3.84
CA THR A 102 -5.01 5.10 2.38
C THR A 102 -6.37 4.63 1.84
N ALA A 103 -6.80 5.26 0.74
CA ALA A 103 -8.04 4.89 0.08
C ALA A 103 -7.94 3.47 -0.51
N ARG A 104 -9.08 2.75 -0.53
CA ARG A 104 -9.18 1.46 -1.22
C ARG A 104 -8.78 1.60 -2.70
N PRO A 105 -8.10 0.61 -3.30
CA PRO A 105 -7.77 0.66 -4.71
C PRO A 105 -9.02 0.78 -5.59
N LEU A 106 -8.89 1.50 -6.70
CA LEU A 106 -9.93 1.63 -7.72
C LEU A 106 -9.46 0.90 -8.98
N ALA A 107 -10.33 0.12 -9.62
CA ALA A 107 -10.04 -0.61 -10.85
C ALA A 107 -10.86 -0.07 -12.02
N PHE A 108 -10.23 -0.02 -13.19
CA PHE A 108 -10.81 0.47 -14.41
C PHE A 108 -10.46 -0.45 -15.58
N GLY A 109 -11.45 -0.80 -16.41
CA GLY A 109 -11.23 -1.42 -17.71
C GLY A 109 -11.36 -0.40 -18.82
N PHE A 110 -10.74 -0.65 -19.97
CA PHE A 110 -11.02 0.13 -21.17
C PHE A 110 -12.36 -0.28 -21.77
N ARG A 111 -13.16 0.71 -22.14
CA ARG A 111 -14.38 0.55 -22.92
C ARG A 111 -14.32 1.43 -24.14
N THR A 112 -14.63 0.87 -25.29
CA THR A 112 -14.77 1.63 -26.53
C THR A 112 -16.09 2.41 -26.51
N VAL A 113 -16.03 3.67 -26.95
CA VAL A 113 -17.19 4.54 -27.18
C VAL A 113 -17.11 5.10 -28.59
N GLU A 114 -18.23 5.10 -29.29
CA GLU A 114 -18.34 5.77 -30.58
C GLU A 114 -18.38 7.29 -30.38
N LEU A 115 -17.61 8.02 -31.19
CA LEU A 115 -17.57 9.47 -31.20
C LEU A 115 -18.70 10.02 -32.09
N PRO A 116 -19.10 11.30 -31.90
CA PRO A 116 -20.14 11.89 -32.73
C PRO A 116 -19.81 11.82 -34.22
N PRO A 117 -20.83 11.67 -35.11
CA PRO A 117 -20.61 11.58 -36.57
C PRO A 117 -19.87 12.78 -37.17
N ALA A 118 -19.88 13.94 -36.50
CA ALA A 118 -19.10 15.10 -36.91
C ALA A 118 -17.58 14.86 -36.90
N TRP A 119 -17.13 13.80 -36.24
CA TRP A 119 -15.73 13.40 -36.09
C TRP A 119 -15.45 12.10 -36.85
N SER A 120 -16.34 11.70 -37.77
CA SER A 120 -16.06 10.64 -38.72
C SER A 120 -14.85 10.97 -39.57
N ASP A 121 -14.18 9.92 -40.05
CA ASP A 121 -13.05 10.08 -40.97
C ASP A 121 -13.49 10.62 -42.35
N GLU A 122 -12.52 10.81 -43.24
CA GLU A 122 -12.75 11.34 -44.59
C GLU A 122 -13.68 10.45 -45.45
N ASP A 123 -13.83 9.17 -45.09
CA ASP A 123 -14.69 8.19 -45.76
C ASP A 123 -16.07 8.07 -45.09
N GLY A 124 -16.32 8.81 -44.01
CA GLY A 124 -17.58 8.81 -43.26
C GLY A 124 -17.71 7.66 -42.26
N ASN A 125 -16.64 6.92 -41.96
CA ASN A 125 -16.68 5.88 -40.94
C ASN A 125 -16.75 6.50 -39.53
N PRO A 126 -17.51 5.91 -38.59
CA PRO A 126 -17.52 6.35 -37.21
C PRO A 126 -16.13 6.21 -36.57
N SER A 127 -15.67 7.26 -35.92
CA SER A 127 -14.47 7.20 -35.09
C SER A 127 -14.80 6.67 -33.70
N GLU A 128 -13.91 5.87 -33.12
CA GLU A 128 -14.06 5.33 -31.77
C GLU A 128 -13.00 5.92 -30.82
N SER A 129 -13.32 5.97 -29.53
CA SER A 129 -12.40 6.33 -28.46
C SER A 129 -12.43 5.31 -27.33
N ALA A 130 -11.36 5.24 -26.53
CA ALA A 130 -11.29 4.38 -25.36
C ALA A 130 -11.46 5.21 -24.09
N VAL A 131 -12.41 4.82 -23.24
CA VAL A 131 -12.64 5.43 -21.93
C VAL A 131 -12.38 4.43 -20.81
N LEU A 132 -11.97 4.93 -19.65
CA LEU A 132 -11.88 4.12 -18.43
C LEU A 132 -13.27 3.97 -17.83
N ALA A 133 -13.72 2.73 -17.67
CA ALA A 133 -14.95 2.37 -16.97
C ALA A 133 -14.60 1.66 -15.65
N PRO A 134 -15.22 2.02 -14.51
CA PRO A 134 -15.03 1.29 -13.27
C PRO A 134 -15.33 -0.20 -13.44
N CYS A 135 -14.50 -1.07 -12.87
CA CYS A 135 -14.72 -2.51 -12.84
C CYS A 135 -14.34 -3.09 -11.47
N ASP A 136 -14.62 -4.38 -11.28
CA ASP A 136 -14.15 -5.08 -10.10
C ASP A 136 -12.63 -5.20 -10.12
N LEU A 137 -12.01 -5.08 -8.94
CA LEU A 137 -10.60 -5.41 -8.78
C LEU A 137 -10.42 -6.88 -9.21
N PRO A 138 -9.58 -7.17 -10.21
CA PRO A 138 -9.28 -8.55 -10.55
C PRO A 138 -8.71 -9.20 -9.29
N ASN A 139 -9.24 -10.38 -8.94
CA ASN A 139 -8.69 -11.18 -7.86
C ASN A 139 -7.19 -11.28 -8.11
N ALA A 140 -6.38 -10.70 -7.21
CA ALA A 140 -4.94 -10.79 -7.35
C ALA A 140 -4.62 -12.29 -7.45
N PRO A 141 -3.91 -12.76 -8.50
CA PRO A 141 -3.40 -14.12 -8.46
C PRO A 141 -2.59 -14.19 -7.18
N ALA A 142 -3.00 -15.07 -6.26
CA ALA A 142 -2.35 -15.22 -4.98
C ALA A 142 -0.86 -15.34 -5.26
N ARG A 143 -0.08 -14.30 -4.92
CA ARG A 143 1.36 -14.34 -5.12
C ARG A 143 1.80 -15.62 -4.43
N PRO A 144 2.40 -16.60 -5.15
CA PRO A 144 2.75 -17.85 -4.52
C PRO A 144 3.61 -17.48 -3.32
N GLU A 145 3.11 -17.78 -2.12
CA GLU A 145 3.81 -17.35 -0.93
C GLU A 145 5.22 -17.91 -1.05
N LYS A 146 6.24 -17.05 -1.08
CA LYS A 146 7.62 -17.52 -1.01
C LYS A 146 7.69 -18.37 0.27
N GLY A 147 7.91 -19.67 0.09
CA GLY A 147 8.05 -20.62 1.18
C GLY A 147 9.16 -20.18 2.15
N LEU A 148 9.27 -20.89 3.28
CA LEU A 148 10.35 -20.64 4.25
C LEU A 148 11.71 -20.59 3.53
N GLY A 149 12.54 -19.60 3.80
CA GLY A 149 13.90 -19.55 3.26
C GLY A 149 14.75 -20.73 3.77
N ASP A 150 15.89 -21.02 3.13
CA ASP A 150 16.75 -22.15 3.50
C ASP A 150 17.12 -22.18 4.99
N LYS A 151 17.54 -21.03 5.52
CA LYS A 151 17.89 -20.89 6.95
C LYS A 151 16.68 -21.05 7.89
N GLN A 152 15.48 -20.71 7.43
CA GLN A 152 14.24 -20.90 8.20
C GLN A 152 13.82 -22.37 8.23
N ARG A 153 13.95 -23.06 7.09
CA ARG A 153 13.74 -24.52 7.02
C ARG A 153 14.72 -25.27 7.91
N LEU A 154 15.99 -24.88 7.88
CA LEU A 154 17.03 -25.48 8.71
C LEU A 154 16.79 -25.24 10.20
N ALA A 155 16.43 -24.01 10.60
CA ALA A 155 16.07 -23.71 11.99
C ALA A 155 14.88 -24.55 12.48
N LEU A 156 13.84 -24.71 11.64
CA LEU A 156 12.69 -25.54 11.94
C LEU A 156 13.05 -27.03 12.04
N SER A 157 13.95 -27.55 11.18
CA SER A 157 14.40 -28.95 11.30
C SER A 157 15.22 -29.19 12.55
N ILE A 158 16.04 -28.22 12.98
CA ILE A 158 16.78 -28.28 14.25
C ILE A 158 15.80 -28.34 15.42
N LEU A 159 14.78 -27.48 15.45
CA LEU A 159 13.77 -27.50 16.49
C LEU A 159 13.05 -28.86 16.56
N LYS A 160 12.62 -29.40 15.41
CA LYS A 160 11.99 -30.72 15.33
C LYS A 160 12.86 -31.82 15.92
N ARG A 161 14.17 -31.79 15.67
CA ARG A 161 15.12 -32.75 16.23
C ARG A 161 15.25 -32.61 17.75
N ILE A 162 15.36 -31.38 18.25
CA ILE A 162 15.47 -31.11 19.70
C ILE A 162 14.20 -31.56 20.42
N VAL A 163 13.01 -31.23 19.89
CA VAL A 163 11.72 -31.65 20.46
C VAL A 163 11.62 -33.17 20.51
N ALA A 164 11.92 -33.87 19.40
CA ALA A 164 11.86 -35.33 19.34
C ALA A 164 12.87 -36.03 20.26
N GLU A 165 14.01 -35.41 20.55
CA GLU A 165 14.96 -35.90 21.56
C GLU A 165 14.41 -35.71 22.98
N HIS A 166 13.84 -34.54 23.26
CA HIS A 166 13.26 -34.24 24.57
C HIS A 166 12.06 -35.14 24.90
N GLU A 167 11.19 -35.40 23.92
CA GLU A 167 10.07 -36.33 24.04
C GLU A 167 10.55 -37.77 24.36
N ARG A 168 11.60 -38.25 23.67
CA ARG A 168 12.19 -39.58 23.93
C ARG A 168 12.75 -39.70 25.35
N ASN A 169 13.45 -38.66 25.82
CA ASN A 169 14.02 -38.64 27.17
C ASN A 169 12.92 -38.67 28.25
N LEU A 170 11.81 -37.96 28.03
CA LEU A 170 10.67 -37.98 28.96
C LEU A 170 10.00 -39.37 29.00
N LEU A 171 9.82 -40.02 27.85
CA LEU A 171 9.24 -41.36 27.77
C LEU A 171 10.11 -42.41 28.49
N GLN A 172 11.43 -42.36 28.32
CA GLN A 172 12.35 -43.26 29.02
C GLN A 172 12.35 -43.04 30.54
N ALA A 173 12.09 -41.81 30.98
CA ALA A 173 11.92 -41.46 32.39
C ALA A 173 10.50 -41.74 32.94
N GLY A 174 9.62 -42.37 32.16
CA GLY A 174 8.24 -42.68 32.55
C GLY A 174 7.32 -41.45 32.68
N ARG A 175 7.66 -40.33 32.04
CA ARG A 175 6.89 -39.08 32.06
C ARG A 175 6.15 -38.87 30.74
N ASP A 176 5.12 -38.02 30.77
CA ASP A 176 4.35 -37.65 29.57
C ASP A 176 5.22 -36.88 28.57
N ALA A 177 5.33 -37.41 27.35
CA ALA A 177 6.04 -36.77 26.24
C ALA A 177 5.48 -35.38 25.92
N LYS A 178 4.17 -35.15 26.13
CA LYS A 178 3.52 -33.85 25.87
C LYS A 178 3.95 -32.75 26.83
N ALA A 179 4.65 -33.09 27.91
CA ALA A 179 5.26 -32.12 28.80
C ALA A 179 6.61 -31.59 28.28
N ALA A 180 7.07 -32.01 27.10
CA ALA A 180 8.32 -31.55 26.51
C ALA A 180 8.29 -30.04 26.26
N LYS A 181 9.09 -29.30 27.02
CA LYS A 181 9.29 -27.86 26.83
C LYS A 181 10.71 -27.62 26.37
N VAL A 182 10.87 -27.08 25.17
CA VAL A 182 12.18 -26.67 24.66
C VAL A 182 12.39 -25.20 24.99
N GLU A 183 13.50 -24.87 25.66
CA GLU A 183 13.85 -23.47 25.90
C GLU A 183 14.28 -22.79 24.59
N LEU A 184 13.84 -21.54 24.42
CA LEU A 184 14.19 -20.70 23.27
C LEU A 184 15.71 -20.45 23.21
N SER A 185 16.38 -20.38 24.36
CA SER A 185 17.83 -20.26 24.51
C SER A 185 18.56 -21.47 23.87
N THR A 186 18.10 -22.68 24.15
CA THR A 186 18.63 -23.94 23.61
C THR A 186 18.47 -24.00 22.10
N TRP A 187 17.27 -23.69 21.59
CA TRP A 187 17.04 -23.69 20.15
C TRP A 187 17.86 -22.60 19.43
N ARG A 188 18.00 -21.42 20.04
CA ARG A 188 18.83 -20.32 19.52
C ARG A 188 20.30 -20.70 19.43
N ALA A 189 20.84 -21.38 20.44
CA ALA A 189 22.23 -21.84 20.44
C ALA A 189 22.49 -22.86 19.33
N ALA A 190 21.65 -23.90 19.23
CA ALA A 190 21.76 -24.92 18.18
C ALA A 190 21.61 -24.34 16.76
N THR A 191 20.71 -23.38 16.57
CA THR A 191 20.53 -22.71 15.28
C THR A 191 21.74 -21.84 14.91
N LYS A 192 22.41 -21.22 15.90
CA LYS A 192 23.65 -20.47 15.65
C LYS A 192 24.77 -21.40 15.18
N GLU A 193 24.93 -22.54 15.85
CA GLU A 193 25.99 -23.52 15.58
C GLU A 193 25.81 -24.20 14.21
N GLU A 194 24.59 -24.66 13.91
CA GLU A 194 24.35 -25.49 12.72
C GLU A 194 23.95 -24.68 11.48
N ALA A 195 23.29 -23.53 11.64
CA ALA A 195 22.82 -22.70 10.52
C ALA A 195 23.66 -21.42 10.31
N GLY A 196 24.67 -21.17 11.16
CA GLY A 196 25.52 -19.98 11.09
C GLY A 196 24.74 -18.67 11.23
N VAL A 197 23.61 -18.69 11.94
CA VAL A 197 22.73 -17.53 12.11
C VAL A 197 23.22 -16.72 13.30
N ASP A 198 23.53 -15.43 13.09
CA ASP A 198 23.82 -14.52 14.21
C ASP A 198 22.60 -14.46 15.15
N THR A 199 22.86 -14.68 16.44
CA THR A 199 21.91 -14.54 17.53
C THR A 199 21.10 -13.24 17.48
N ARG A 200 21.66 -12.13 16.99
CA ARG A 200 20.97 -10.84 16.83
C ARG A 200 19.86 -10.86 15.76
N ASN A 201 19.96 -11.77 14.79
CA ASN A 201 18.97 -11.93 13.71
C ASN A 201 18.00 -13.09 13.93
N PHE A 202 18.16 -13.85 15.03
CA PHE A 202 17.35 -15.02 15.33
C PHE A 202 15.85 -14.68 15.42
N SER A 203 15.47 -13.61 16.14
CA SER A 203 14.07 -13.19 16.26
C SER A 203 13.44 -12.84 14.91
N LYS A 204 14.19 -12.20 14.00
CA LYS A 204 13.72 -11.90 12.64
C LYS A 204 13.56 -13.16 11.79
N LEU A 205 14.45 -14.13 11.97
CA LEU A 205 14.41 -15.40 11.25
C LEU A 205 13.19 -16.24 11.65
N VAL A 206 12.91 -16.29 12.96
CA VAL A 206 11.86 -17.11 13.56
C VAL A 206 10.46 -16.52 13.41
N ARG A 207 10.33 -15.19 13.37
CA ARG A 207 9.05 -14.50 13.16
C ARG A 207 8.22 -15.09 12.01
N ARG A 208 8.86 -15.38 10.87
CA ARG A 208 8.16 -15.95 9.71
C ARG A 208 7.72 -17.41 9.88
N ILE A 209 8.38 -18.15 10.77
CA ILE A 209 8.03 -19.54 11.10
C ILE A 209 6.82 -19.53 12.04
N GLU A 210 6.79 -18.57 12.98
CA GLU A 210 5.68 -18.30 13.89
C GLU A 210 4.45 -17.73 13.15
N ASP A 211 4.63 -16.73 12.28
CA ASP A 211 3.57 -16.15 11.44
C ASP A 211 2.87 -17.22 10.56
N ARG A 212 3.59 -18.30 10.23
CA ARG A 212 3.06 -19.45 9.48
C ARG A 212 2.37 -20.50 10.37
N GLY A 213 2.30 -20.27 11.67
CA GLY A 213 1.69 -21.19 12.62
C GLY A 213 2.39 -22.54 12.72
N LEU A 214 3.71 -22.60 12.49
CA LEU A 214 4.49 -23.84 12.61
C LEU A 214 5.06 -24.05 14.01
N ILE A 215 5.17 -22.95 14.77
CA ILE A 215 5.67 -22.91 16.14
C ILE A 215 4.87 -21.89 16.95
N ALA A 216 4.86 -22.05 18.27
CA ALA A 216 4.41 -21.05 19.21
C ALA A 216 5.53 -20.73 20.21
N ILE A 217 5.74 -19.45 20.52
CA ILE A 217 6.71 -18.99 21.51
C ILE A 217 5.96 -18.41 22.71
N ASP A 218 6.06 -19.09 23.85
CA ASP A 218 5.44 -18.68 25.11
C ASP A 218 6.54 -18.33 26.11
N GLY A 219 6.88 -17.04 26.19
CA GLY A 219 7.93 -16.53 27.05
C GLY A 219 9.31 -17.12 26.71
N ALA A 220 9.84 -17.97 27.60
CA ALA A 220 11.15 -18.60 27.44
C ALA A 220 11.12 -19.93 26.68
N PHE A 221 9.93 -20.41 26.28
CA PHE A 221 9.76 -21.73 25.67
C PHE A 221 9.24 -21.63 24.25
N VAL A 222 9.59 -22.62 23.44
CA VAL A 222 9.09 -22.80 22.08
C VAL A 222 8.47 -24.20 21.94
N SER A 223 7.34 -24.28 21.25
CA SER A 223 6.65 -25.53 20.92
C SER A 223 6.37 -25.63 19.43
N LEU A 224 6.28 -26.85 18.92
CA LEU A 224 5.81 -27.11 17.57
C LEU A 224 4.28 -27.10 17.57
N ILE A 225 3.68 -26.36 16.65
CA ILE A 225 2.25 -26.48 16.40
C ILE A 225 2.07 -27.71 15.51
N LEU A 226 1.58 -28.80 16.10
CA LEU A 226 1.19 -29.99 15.33
C LEU A 226 0.09 -29.56 14.37
N ALA A 227 0.34 -29.67 13.07
CA ALA A 227 -0.72 -29.60 12.08
C ALA A 227 -1.71 -30.72 12.41
N SER A 228 -2.83 -30.36 13.04
CA SER A 228 -3.98 -31.25 13.16
C SER A 228 -4.30 -31.72 11.75
N SER A 229 -4.26 -33.03 11.53
CA SER A 229 -4.74 -33.66 10.31
C SER A 229 -6.23 -33.34 10.15
N ALA A 230 -6.54 -32.27 9.43
CA ALA A 230 -7.89 -31.99 8.97
C ALA A 230 -8.26 -33.03 7.91
N SER A 231 -9.00 -34.05 8.34
CA SER A 231 -9.74 -34.96 7.47
C SER A 231 -11.06 -35.31 8.15
N SER A 232 -12.09 -34.56 7.80
CA SER A 232 -13.38 -35.12 7.37
C SER A 232 -14.22 -33.99 6.78
N ALA A 233 -14.37 -34.06 5.47
CA ALA A 233 -15.35 -33.29 4.74
C ALA A 233 -16.77 -33.70 5.21
N SER A 234 -17.63 -32.72 5.46
CA SER A 234 -19.07 -32.91 5.29
C SER A 234 -19.56 -32.03 4.16
N SER A 235 -19.68 -32.65 2.99
CA SER A 235 -20.59 -32.20 1.95
C SER A 235 -22.02 -32.38 2.44
N ALA A 236 -22.79 -31.30 2.53
CA ALA A 236 -24.23 -31.35 2.42
C ALA A 236 -24.67 -30.22 1.49
N SER A 237 -25.28 -30.67 0.41
CA SER A 237 -25.76 -30.00 -0.78
C SER A 237 -27.06 -29.21 -0.57
N PHE A 238 -27.18 -28.13 -1.37
CA PHE A 238 -28.39 -27.53 -1.95
C PHE A 238 -29.51 -27.05 -1.01
N ASP A 239 -29.83 -25.75 -1.12
CA ASP A 239 -31.16 -25.41 -1.64
C ASP A 239 -31.13 -24.11 -2.47
N ALA A 240 -31.76 -24.16 -3.63
CA ALA A 240 -31.94 -23.06 -4.56
C ALA A 240 -33.40 -22.61 -4.45
N GLY A 241 -33.60 -21.36 -3.99
CA GLY A 241 -34.92 -20.78 -3.82
C GLY A 241 -34.95 -19.32 -4.27
N ASP A 242 -35.49 -19.14 -5.48
CA ASP A 242 -35.98 -17.92 -6.11
C ASP A 242 -36.78 -17.00 -5.17
N ALA A 243 -36.48 -15.69 -5.20
CA ALA A 243 -37.45 -14.61 -4.95
C ALA A 243 -36.84 -13.27 -5.38
N GLY A 244 -37.47 -12.64 -6.38
CA GLY A 244 -37.00 -11.42 -7.00
C GLY A 244 -37.27 -10.12 -6.23
N SER A 245 -36.80 -9.04 -6.87
CA SER A 245 -37.33 -7.68 -6.86
C SER A 245 -37.69 -7.07 -5.50
N ARG A 246 -36.91 -6.06 -5.08
CA ARG A 246 -37.43 -4.78 -4.59
C ARG A 246 -36.37 -3.67 -4.60
N PHE A 247 -36.78 -2.57 -5.22
CA PHE A 247 -36.18 -1.23 -5.24
C PHE A 247 -35.83 -0.68 -3.84
N ALA A 248 -34.79 0.15 -3.75
CA ALA A 248 -34.88 1.61 -3.52
C ALA A 248 -33.71 2.19 -2.70
N SER A 249 -32.98 3.12 -3.35
CA SER A 249 -32.54 4.46 -2.92
C SER A 249 -31.79 4.74 -1.60
N SER A 250 -30.89 5.74 -1.73
CA SER A 250 -30.29 6.63 -0.71
C SER A 250 -28.85 6.24 -0.35
N ALA A 251 -27.83 7.12 -0.43
CA ALA A 251 -27.84 8.55 -0.18
C ALA A 251 -26.88 9.32 -1.10
N SER A 252 -27.39 10.40 -1.71
CA SER A 252 -26.61 11.52 -2.22
C SER A 252 -26.25 12.44 -1.05
N HIS A 253 -24.95 12.60 -0.79
CA HIS A 253 -24.49 13.63 0.14
C HIS A 253 -24.27 14.92 -0.65
N ALA A 254 -25.27 15.79 -0.63
CA ALA A 254 -25.23 17.12 -1.22
C ALA A 254 -24.35 18.04 -0.36
N PHE A 255 -23.30 18.60 -0.97
CA PHE A 255 -22.47 19.65 -0.38
C PHE A 255 -23.26 20.97 -0.42
N ARG A 256 -23.85 21.37 0.71
CA ARG A 256 -24.46 22.70 0.87
C ARG A 256 -23.33 23.72 1.00
N ARG A 257 -23.31 24.71 0.10
CA ARG A 257 -22.63 25.99 0.31
C ARG A 257 -23.57 26.87 1.13
N ASP A 258 -23.20 27.20 2.36
CA ASP A 258 -23.74 28.38 3.03
C ASP A 258 -22.75 29.53 2.85
N ALA A 259 -23.30 30.64 2.37
CA ALA A 259 -22.64 31.92 2.22
C ALA A 259 -22.84 32.75 3.48
N GLY A 260 -21.81 33.51 3.85
CA GLY A 260 -21.93 34.66 4.75
C GLY A 260 -21.56 34.35 6.19
N ASP A 261 -20.31 34.66 6.55
CA ASP A 261 -20.06 35.52 7.71
C ASP A 261 -18.70 36.20 7.53
N ALA A 262 -18.73 37.53 7.63
CA ALA A 262 -17.56 38.39 7.54
C ALA A 262 -16.67 38.21 8.78
N ILE A 263 -15.37 38.01 8.57
CA ILE A 263 -14.37 38.03 9.64
C ILE A 263 -13.80 39.46 9.70
N PRO A 264 -13.82 40.14 10.86
CA PRO A 264 -13.31 41.50 10.99
C PRO A 264 -11.77 41.54 10.96
N ASP A 265 -11.26 42.66 10.45
CA ASP A 265 -9.84 43.00 10.34
C ASP A 265 -9.07 42.78 11.65
N ALA A 266 -8.02 41.96 11.60
CA ALA A 266 -7.05 41.83 12.68
C ALA A 266 -5.83 42.71 12.35
N GLU A 267 -5.69 43.78 13.13
CA GLU A 267 -4.53 44.65 13.17
C GLU A 267 -3.23 43.88 13.44
N ALA A 268 -2.15 44.39 12.85
CA ALA A 268 -0.79 43.92 13.03
C ALA A 268 -0.34 44.09 14.49
N ASP A 269 0.10 43.00 15.13
CA ASP A 269 0.91 43.08 16.34
C ASP A 269 2.32 42.51 16.08
N ALA A 270 3.29 43.28 16.55
CA ALA A 270 4.70 43.12 16.32
C ALA A 270 5.27 41.93 17.09
N GLY A 271 6.36 41.38 16.56
CA GLY A 271 6.94 40.12 17.02
C GLY A 271 7.42 40.10 18.46
N GLU A 272 7.41 38.90 19.02
CA GLU A 272 8.29 38.54 20.12
C GLU A 272 9.05 37.25 19.80
N ASN A 273 10.33 37.34 20.16
CA ASN A 273 11.45 36.46 19.92
C ASN A 273 11.41 35.29 20.92
N TYR A 274 11.66 34.05 20.47
CA TYR A 274 11.87 32.91 21.37
C TYR A 274 13.19 32.20 21.01
N GLU A 275 14.26 32.62 21.69
CA GLU A 275 15.44 31.80 21.93
C GLU A 275 15.19 30.84 23.11
N GLU A 276 15.89 29.69 23.07
CA GLU A 276 16.14 28.70 24.12
C GLU A 276 14.94 27.94 24.73
N PHE A 277 14.79 26.65 24.37
CA PHE A 277 15.01 25.48 25.23
C PHE A 277 14.96 24.17 24.42
#